data_AF-A0A286DR95-F1
#
_entry.id   AF-A0A286DR95-F1
#
_cell.length_a   1.000
_cell.length_b   1.000
_cell.length_c   1.000
_cell.angle_alpha   90.00
_cell.angle_beta   90.00
_cell.angle_gamma   90.00
#
_symmetry.space_group_name_H-M   'P 1'
#
loop_
_entity.id
_entity.type
_entity.pdbx_description
1 polymer ?
#
loop_
_entity_poly.entity_id
_entity_poly.type
_entity_poly.pdbx_seq_one_letter_code
_entity_poly.pdbx_strand_id
1 'polypeptide(L)'
;MSRPTPPTPPVPPVPPVPPGGPVPPGGSANGSARGGRWPWVALCCALAAAVVAVLVLAVREDADPKREACDYYADRMQELAEATDDRDVHAERIDARAREADDAEFREAAAALLAVAQEGDRDAWLNGLIDFGIACYGLPEGPAPGS
;
A
#
# COMPACT_ATOMS: atom_id res chain seq x y z
N MET A 1 -6.25 -45.46 -22.15
CA MET A 1 -4.98 -44.72 -22.28
C MET A 1 -4.79 -43.93 -20.98
N SER A 2 -3.70 -44.19 -20.28
CA SER A 2 -3.45 -43.75 -18.89
C SER A 2 -3.13 -42.26 -18.80
N ARG A 3 -3.67 -41.55 -17.80
CA ARG A 3 -3.27 -40.17 -17.48
C ARG A 3 -1.79 -40.15 -17.04
N PRO A 4 -0.95 -39.22 -17.53
CA PRO A 4 0.39 -39.05 -17.02
C PRO A 4 0.34 -38.55 -15.56
N THR A 5 1.19 -39.12 -14.71
CA THR A 5 1.42 -38.68 -13.34
C THR A 5 2.13 -37.31 -13.35
N PRO A 6 1.71 -36.32 -12.54
CA PRO A 6 2.44 -35.06 -12.45
C PRO A 6 3.85 -35.28 -11.87
N PRO A 7 4.87 -34.55 -12.34
CA PRO A 7 6.22 -34.65 -11.79
C PRO A 7 6.28 -34.11 -10.36
N THR A 8 7.00 -34.84 -9.50
CA THR A 8 7.27 -34.43 -8.11
C THR A 8 8.12 -33.16 -8.09
N PRO A 9 7.80 -32.14 -7.27
CA PRO A 9 8.63 -30.95 -7.15
C PRO A 9 10.01 -31.28 -6.56
N PRO A 10 11.07 -30.54 -6.94
CA PRO A 10 12.39 -30.73 -6.37
C PRO A 10 12.40 -30.35 -4.88
N VAL A 11 13.02 -31.18 -4.05
CA VAL A 11 13.27 -30.89 -2.64
C VAL A 11 14.36 -29.82 -2.54
N PRO A 12 14.16 -28.72 -1.78
CA PRO A 12 15.18 -27.70 -1.61
C PRO A 12 16.42 -28.27 -0.89
N PRO A 13 17.63 -27.80 -1.23
CA PRO A 13 18.85 -28.25 -0.56
C PRO A 13 18.85 -27.81 0.91
N VAL A 14 19.20 -28.75 1.80
CA VAL A 14 19.41 -28.46 3.22
C VAL A 14 20.72 -27.68 3.36
N PRO A 15 20.75 -26.53 4.07
CA PRO A 15 21.97 -25.78 4.26
C PRO A 15 22.97 -26.56 5.14
N PRO A 16 24.28 -26.44 4.88
CA PRO A 16 25.31 -27.13 5.67
C PRO A 16 25.35 -26.56 7.10
N VAL A 17 25.46 -27.46 8.08
CA VAL A 17 25.71 -27.11 9.48
C VAL A 17 27.18 -26.68 9.60
N PRO A 18 27.50 -25.49 10.12
CA PRO A 18 28.87 -25.06 10.32
C PRO A 18 29.56 -25.91 11.41
N PRO A 19 30.88 -26.17 11.29
CA PRO A 19 31.61 -26.92 12.30
C PRO A 19 31.62 -26.17 13.64
N GLY A 20 31.40 -26.92 14.72
CA GLY A 20 31.36 -26.40 16.09
C GLY A 20 32.60 -25.60 16.45
N GLY A 21 32.39 -24.30 16.69
CA GLY A 21 33.38 -23.43 17.30
C GLY A 21 33.55 -23.70 18.79
N PRO A 22 34.67 -23.28 19.39
CA PRO A 22 35.02 -23.61 20.77
C PRO A 22 34.02 -23.02 21.77
N VAL A 23 33.63 -23.86 22.72
CA VAL A 23 32.80 -23.51 23.89
C VAL A 23 33.50 -22.40 24.69
N PRO A 24 32.83 -21.27 25.01
CA PRO A 24 33.43 -20.26 25.88
C PRO A 24 33.47 -20.78 27.33
N PRO A 25 34.54 -20.50 28.10
CA PRO A 25 34.58 -20.89 29.50
C PRO A 25 33.53 -20.10 30.28
N GLY A 26 32.75 -20.81 31.08
CA GLY A 26 31.95 -20.21 32.14
C GLY A 26 32.86 -19.51 33.13
N GLY A 27 32.58 -18.24 33.39
CA GLY A 27 33.30 -17.42 34.36
C GLY A 27 32.46 -16.23 34.76
N SER A 28 31.60 -16.43 35.76
CA SER A 28 30.93 -15.34 36.48
C SER A 28 31.98 -14.47 37.16
N ALA A 29 32.12 -13.23 36.70
CA ALA A 29 32.68 -12.16 37.51
C ALA A 29 31.53 -11.20 37.84
N ASN A 30 31.11 -11.26 39.11
CA ASN A 30 30.31 -10.23 39.76
C ASN A 30 30.93 -8.85 39.48
N GLY A 31 30.19 -8.01 38.79
CA GLY A 31 30.52 -6.61 38.55
C GLY A 31 29.22 -5.82 38.59
N SER A 32 28.66 -5.65 39.78
CA SER A 32 27.60 -4.70 40.06
C SER A 32 28.05 -3.29 39.62
N ALA A 33 27.61 -2.87 38.44
CA ALA A 33 27.53 -1.47 38.04
C ALA A 33 26.06 -1.14 37.70
N ARG A 34 25.18 -1.32 38.69
CA ARG A 34 23.82 -0.76 38.67
C ARG A 34 23.96 0.76 38.89
N GLY A 35 23.89 1.56 37.82
CA GLY A 35 23.84 3.01 37.98
C GLY A 35 24.02 3.92 36.77
N GLY A 36 24.23 3.43 35.52
CA GLY A 36 24.53 4.36 34.41
C GLY A 36 24.07 3.99 33.00
N ARG A 37 23.44 2.82 32.78
CA ARG A 37 23.13 2.33 31.41
C ARG A 37 21.68 2.56 30.95
N TRP A 38 20.76 2.81 31.86
CA TRP A 38 19.35 3.07 31.56
C TRP A 38 19.10 4.30 30.67
N PRO A 39 19.77 5.45 30.86
CA PRO A 39 19.55 6.60 29.99
C PRO A 39 20.08 6.37 28.58
N TRP A 40 21.17 5.60 28.43
CA TRP A 40 21.72 5.25 27.12
C TRP A 40 20.82 4.31 26.32
N VAL A 41 20.22 3.31 26.97
CA VAL A 41 19.26 2.41 26.30
C VAL A 41 18.00 3.18 25.90
N ALA A 42 17.49 4.05 26.77
CA ALA A 42 16.35 4.91 26.44
C ALA A 42 16.66 5.88 25.29
N LEU A 43 17.86 6.47 25.27
CA LEU A 43 18.33 7.34 24.19
C LEU A 43 18.44 6.57 22.87
N CYS A 44 19.00 5.36 22.88
CA CYS A 44 19.08 4.49 21.70
C CYS A 44 17.69 4.07 21.20
N CYS A 45 16.76 3.74 22.08
CA CYS A 45 15.37 3.42 21.70
C CYS A 45 14.65 4.64 21.13
N ALA A 46 14.84 5.82 21.72
CA ALA A 46 14.26 7.06 21.20
C ALA A 46 14.84 7.43 19.83
N LEU A 47 16.15 7.22 19.63
CA LEU A 47 16.80 7.40 18.33
C LEU A 47 16.30 6.41 17.29
N ALA A 48 16.14 5.13 17.66
CA ALA A 48 15.59 4.11 16.77
C ALA A 48 14.13 4.43 16.39
N ALA A 49 13.30 4.83 17.36
CA ALA A 49 11.93 5.26 17.11
C ALA A 49 11.87 6.51 16.22
N ALA A 50 12.76 7.47 16.43
CA ALA A 50 12.87 8.66 15.59
C ALA A 50 13.32 8.29 14.16
N VAL A 51 14.29 7.39 13.98
CA VAL A 51 14.71 6.91 12.66
C VAL A 51 13.59 6.14 11.96
N VAL A 52 12.85 5.29 12.67
CA VAL A 52 11.67 4.60 12.10
C VAL A 52 10.59 5.61 11.73
N ALA A 53 10.30 6.61 12.57
CA ALA A 53 9.34 7.66 12.24
C ALA A 53 9.77 8.48 11.03
N VAL A 54 11.06 8.84 10.92
CA VAL A 54 11.62 9.54 9.75
C VAL A 54 11.57 8.67 8.50
N LEU A 55 11.89 7.38 8.59
CA LEU A 55 11.78 6.45 7.47
C LEU A 55 10.33 6.24 7.03
N VAL A 56 9.37 6.19 7.96
CA VAL A 56 7.94 6.12 7.63
C VAL A 56 7.47 7.41 6.97
N LEU A 57 7.90 8.57 7.44
CA LEU A 57 7.59 9.86 6.82
C LEU A 57 8.23 9.98 5.42
N ALA A 58 9.48 9.56 5.26
CA ALA A 58 10.18 9.59 3.97
C ALA A 58 9.59 8.58 2.96
N VAL A 59 9.20 7.37 3.41
CA VAL A 59 8.49 6.40 2.57
C VAL A 59 7.10 6.92 2.17
N ARG A 60 6.44 7.69 3.05
CA ARG A 60 5.17 8.35 2.71
C ARG A 60 5.34 9.55 1.78
N GLU A 61 6.50 10.20 1.75
CA GLU A 61 6.80 11.20 0.73
C GLU A 61 6.98 10.58 -0.68
N ASP A 62 7.44 9.34 -0.78
CA ASP A 62 7.62 8.65 -2.07
C ASP A 62 6.34 7.94 -2.58
N ALA A 63 5.48 7.46 -1.68
CA ALA A 63 4.21 6.81 -2.03
C ALA A 63 3.04 7.80 -1.94
N ASP A 64 2.86 8.62 -2.97
CA ASP A 64 1.69 9.50 -3.11
C ASP A 64 0.45 8.64 -3.45
N PRO A 65 -0.49 8.45 -2.50
CA PRO A 65 -1.64 7.56 -2.70
C PRO A 65 -2.61 8.08 -3.77
N LYS A 66 -2.68 9.41 -3.95
CA LYS A 66 -3.44 10.03 -5.04
C LYS A 66 -2.81 9.68 -6.36
N ARG A 67 -1.48 9.81 -6.48
CA ARG A 67 -0.75 9.42 -7.68
C ARG A 67 -0.94 7.95 -8.03
N GLU A 68 -0.82 7.04 -7.07
CA GLU A 68 -1.02 5.61 -7.32
C GLU A 68 -2.42 5.27 -7.84
N ALA A 69 -3.45 5.91 -7.27
CA ALA A 69 -4.83 5.72 -7.71
C ALA A 69 -5.07 6.32 -9.10
N CYS A 70 -4.49 7.48 -9.39
CA CYS A 70 -4.57 8.11 -10.70
C CYS A 70 -3.79 7.36 -11.79
N ASP A 71 -2.62 6.81 -11.48
CA ASP A 71 -1.84 5.96 -12.38
C ASP A 71 -2.61 4.66 -12.67
N TYR A 72 -3.22 4.04 -11.64
CA TYR A 72 -4.09 2.88 -11.82
C TYR A 72 -5.27 3.16 -12.76
N TYR A 73 -5.94 4.31 -12.58
CA TYR A 73 -7.01 4.76 -13.46
C TYR A 73 -6.51 4.99 -14.89
N ALA A 74 -5.40 5.71 -15.07
CA ALA A 74 -4.84 6.04 -16.37
C ALA A 74 -4.44 4.80 -17.18
N ASP A 75 -3.79 3.83 -16.54
CA ASP A 75 -3.33 2.60 -17.18
C ASP A 75 -4.48 1.65 -17.57
N ARG A 76 -5.63 1.75 -16.88
CA ARG A 76 -6.76 0.83 -17.02
C ARG A 76 -8.02 1.48 -17.56
N MET A 77 -7.95 2.72 -18.02
CA MET A 77 -9.14 3.50 -18.39
C MET A 77 -10.10 2.77 -19.35
N GLN A 78 -9.56 2.08 -20.35
CA GLN A 78 -10.37 1.31 -21.30
C GLN A 78 -11.02 0.07 -20.65
N GLU A 79 -10.28 -0.63 -19.80
CA GLU A 79 -10.79 -1.78 -19.04
C GLU A 79 -11.87 -1.36 -18.05
N LEU A 80 -11.67 -0.22 -17.36
CA LEU A 80 -12.65 0.36 -16.44
C LEU A 80 -13.92 0.74 -17.20
N ALA A 81 -13.82 1.36 -18.37
CA ALA A 81 -14.99 1.73 -19.17
C ALA A 81 -15.81 0.53 -19.70
N GLU A 82 -15.15 -0.62 -19.89
CA GLU A 82 -15.77 -1.88 -20.33
C GLU A 82 -16.21 -2.78 -19.16
N ALA A 83 -15.68 -2.54 -17.97
CA ALA A 83 -16.06 -3.27 -16.76
C ALA A 83 -17.55 -3.06 -16.49
N THR A 84 -18.31 -4.15 -16.49
CA THR A 84 -19.76 -4.16 -16.22
C THR A 84 -20.07 -4.95 -14.97
N ASP A 85 -19.46 -6.13 -14.83
CA ASP A 85 -19.67 -7.03 -13.69
C ASP A 85 -18.71 -6.77 -12.51
N ASP A 86 -17.49 -6.26 -12.76
CA ASP A 86 -16.44 -6.07 -11.72
C ASP A 86 -16.22 -4.58 -11.34
N ARG A 87 -17.18 -3.70 -11.62
CA ARG A 87 -17.05 -2.25 -11.39
C ARG A 87 -16.78 -1.90 -9.93
N ASP A 88 -17.46 -2.59 -9.02
CA ASP A 88 -17.31 -2.48 -7.58
C ASP A 88 -15.89 -2.82 -7.13
N VAL A 89 -15.31 -3.92 -7.63
CA VAL A 89 -13.94 -4.33 -7.30
C VAL A 89 -12.92 -3.25 -7.70
N HIS A 90 -13.10 -2.66 -8.87
CA HIS A 90 -12.22 -1.57 -9.33
C HIS A 90 -12.40 -0.30 -8.50
N ALA A 91 -13.64 0.08 -8.20
CA ALA A 91 -13.94 1.26 -7.43
C ALA A 91 -13.50 1.14 -5.96
N GLU A 92 -13.66 -0.02 -5.33
CA GLU A 92 -13.17 -0.30 -3.98
C GLU A 92 -11.64 -0.17 -3.88
N ARG A 93 -10.93 -0.66 -4.91
CA ARG A 93 -9.47 -0.52 -4.98
C ARG A 93 -9.03 0.94 -5.12
N ILE A 94 -9.75 1.75 -5.88
CA ILE A 94 -9.48 3.18 -6.04
C ILE A 94 -9.78 3.91 -4.72
N ASP A 95 -10.95 3.70 -4.12
CA ASP A 95 -11.38 4.32 -2.87
C ASP A 95 -10.46 3.93 -1.69
N ALA A 96 -10.01 2.67 -1.59
CA ALA A 96 -9.06 2.25 -0.57
C ALA A 96 -7.75 3.05 -0.61
N ARG A 97 -7.21 3.32 -1.81
CA ARG A 97 -6.01 4.15 -1.99
C ARG A 97 -6.31 5.62 -1.75
N ALA A 98 -7.44 6.11 -2.24
CA ALA A 98 -7.81 7.51 -2.10
C ALA A 98 -7.98 7.92 -0.64
N ARG A 99 -8.50 7.05 0.24
CA ARG A 99 -8.63 7.33 1.68
C ARG A 99 -7.31 7.67 2.38
N GLU A 100 -6.18 7.25 1.82
CA GLU A 100 -4.85 7.54 2.34
C GLU A 100 -4.28 8.87 1.82
N ALA A 101 -4.91 9.49 0.81
CA ALA A 101 -4.48 10.75 0.22
C ALA A 101 -4.88 11.97 1.08
N ASP A 102 -4.01 12.99 1.08
CA ASP A 102 -4.25 14.27 1.78
C ASP A 102 -5.29 15.18 1.08
N ASP A 103 -5.72 14.82 -0.12
CA ASP A 103 -6.64 15.59 -0.96
C ASP A 103 -8.10 15.19 -0.68
N ALA A 104 -8.90 16.15 -0.19
CA ALA A 104 -10.30 15.92 0.17
C ALA A 104 -11.23 15.75 -1.04
N GLU A 105 -11.06 16.57 -2.07
CA GLU A 105 -11.88 16.50 -3.29
C GLU A 105 -11.63 15.17 -4.02
N PHE A 106 -10.38 14.72 -4.04
CA PHE A 106 -10.01 13.42 -4.55
C PHE A 106 -10.66 12.27 -3.78
N ARG A 107 -10.66 12.33 -2.44
CA ARG A 107 -11.32 11.33 -1.59
C ARG A 107 -12.83 11.28 -1.82
N GLU A 108 -13.47 12.44 -1.98
CA GLU A 108 -14.90 12.54 -2.26
C GLU A 108 -15.25 11.98 -3.65
N ALA A 109 -14.46 12.31 -4.67
CA ALA A 109 -14.63 11.77 -6.02
C ALA A 109 -14.48 10.24 -6.05
N ALA A 110 -13.50 9.68 -5.33
CA ALA A 110 -13.32 8.24 -5.23
C ALA A 110 -14.50 7.54 -4.52
N ALA A 111 -15.01 8.14 -3.45
CA ALA A 111 -16.18 7.63 -2.73
C ALA A 111 -17.46 7.69 -3.60
N ALA A 112 -17.63 8.77 -4.38
CA ALA A 112 -18.74 8.93 -5.31
C ALA A 112 -18.67 7.87 -6.43
N LEU A 113 -17.47 7.62 -6.97
CA LEU A 113 -17.24 6.56 -7.95
C LEU A 113 -17.63 5.17 -7.40
N LEU A 114 -17.31 4.88 -6.14
CA LEU A 114 -17.73 3.64 -5.48
C LEU A 114 -19.24 3.52 -5.35
N ALA A 115 -19.94 4.59 -4.94
CA ALA A 115 -21.39 4.58 -4.87
C ALA A 115 -22.03 4.32 -6.25
N VAL A 116 -21.50 4.96 -7.29
CA VAL A 116 -21.95 4.75 -8.67
C VAL A 116 -21.67 3.32 -9.16
N ALA A 117 -20.53 2.73 -8.79
CA ALA A 117 -20.22 1.35 -9.15
C ALA A 117 -21.22 0.35 -8.55
N GLN A 118 -21.70 0.61 -7.33
CA GLN A 118 -22.62 -0.27 -6.60
C GLN A 118 -24.09 -0.11 -7.03
N GLU A 119 -24.53 1.11 -7.30
CA GLU A 119 -25.95 1.41 -7.50
C GLU A 119 -26.28 1.97 -8.91
N GLY A 120 -25.27 2.44 -9.64
CA GLY A 120 -25.41 3.11 -10.92
C GLY A 120 -25.47 2.17 -12.12
N ASP A 121 -26.16 2.63 -13.17
CA ASP A 121 -26.11 1.99 -14.47
C ASP A 121 -24.76 2.24 -15.19
N ARG A 122 -24.62 1.70 -16.40
CA ARG A 122 -23.39 1.83 -17.18
C ARG A 122 -23.05 3.28 -17.50
N ASP A 123 -24.05 4.12 -17.77
CA ASP A 123 -23.81 5.51 -18.15
C ASP A 123 -23.39 6.32 -16.92
N ALA A 124 -24.00 6.06 -15.76
CA ALA A 124 -23.57 6.62 -14.49
C ALA A 124 -22.11 6.23 -14.18
N TRP A 125 -21.73 4.96 -14.38
CA TRP A 125 -20.36 4.49 -14.21
C TRP A 125 -19.35 5.23 -15.10
N LEU A 126 -19.66 5.40 -16.38
CA LEU A 126 -18.80 6.15 -17.31
C LEU A 126 -18.66 7.62 -16.90
N ASN A 127 -19.75 8.26 -16.47
CA ASN A 127 -19.70 9.63 -15.97
C ASN A 127 -18.87 9.72 -14.68
N GLY A 128 -19.03 8.78 -13.75
CA GLY A 128 -18.22 8.72 -12.53
C GLY A 128 -16.72 8.56 -12.82
N LEU A 129 -16.34 7.75 -13.82
CA LEU A 129 -14.94 7.64 -14.24
C LEU A 129 -14.39 8.96 -14.79
N ILE A 130 -15.19 9.70 -15.55
CA ILE A 130 -14.82 11.03 -16.06
C ILE A 130 -14.60 12.01 -14.91
N ASP A 131 -15.54 12.07 -13.96
CA ASP A 131 -15.46 12.95 -12.80
C ASP A 131 -14.24 12.63 -11.92
N PHE A 132 -13.97 11.34 -11.70
CA PHE A 132 -12.75 10.90 -11.02
C PHE A 132 -11.47 11.30 -11.77
N GLY A 133 -11.48 11.17 -13.10
CA GLY A 133 -10.38 11.64 -13.95
C GLY A 133 -10.12 13.14 -13.83
N ILE A 134 -11.17 13.96 -13.71
CA ILE A 134 -11.05 15.41 -13.48
C ILE A 134 -10.37 15.68 -12.12
N ALA A 135 -10.79 14.99 -11.06
CA ALA A 135 -10.19 15.11 -9.73
C ALA A 135 -8.71 14.66 -9.69
N CYS A 136 -8.33 13.70 -10.54
CA CYS A 136 -6.94 13.27 -10.71
C CYS A 136 -6.03 14.35 -11.29
N TYR A 137 -6.49 15.07 -12.32
CA TYR A 137 -5.65 16.02 -13.06
C TYR A 137 -5.89 17.49 -12.71
N GLY A 138 -6.85 17.77 -11.81
CA GLY A 138 -7.15 19.13 -11.38
C GLY A 138 -7.56 20.05 -12.54
N LEU A 139 -8.31 19.49 -13.50
CA LEU A 139 -8.84 20.29 -14.60
C LEU A 139 -9.93 21.23 -14.05
N PRO A 140 -9.90 22.52 -14.39
CA PRO A 140 -10.93 23.44 -13.92
C PRO A 140 -12.29 22.95 -14.39
N GLU A 141 -13.23 22.86 -13.45
CA GLU A 141 -14.63 22.57 -13.72
C GLU A 141 -15.09 23.49 -14.86
N GLY A 142 -15.53 22.90 -15.98
CA GLY A 142 -16.04 23.66 -17.12
C GLY A 142 -17.18 24.59 -16.68
N PRO A 143 -17.42 25.71 -17.39
CA PRO A 143 -18.38 26.72 -16.95
C PRO A 143 -19.75 26.08 -16.68
N ALA A 144 -20.26 26.29 -15.46
CA ALA A 144 -21.58 25.83 -15.05
C ALA A 144 -22.63 26.22 -16.11
N PRO A 145 -23.57 25.32 -16.47
CA PRO A 145 -24.61 25.66 -17.43
C PRO A 145 -25.41 26.84 -16.90
N GLY A 146 -25.32 27.96 -17.62
CA GLY A 146 -26.03 29.19 -17.32
C GLY A 146 -27.53 28.96 -17.34
N SER A 147 -28.18 29.51 -16.31
CA SER A 147 -29.63 29.50 -16.05
C SER A 147 -30.48 30.08 -17.18
#